data_AF-A0A4U2DY02-F1
#
_entry.id   AF-A0A4U2DY02-F1
#
_cell.length_a   1.000
_cell.length_b   1.000
_cell.length_c   1.000
_cell.angle_alpha   90.00
_cell.angle_beta   90.00
_cell.angle_gamma   90.00
#
_symmetry.space_group_name_H-M   'P 1'
#
loop_
_entity.id
_entity.type
_entity.pdbx_description
1 polymer ?
#
loop_
_entity_poly.entity_id
_entity_poly.type
_entity_poly.pdbx_seq_one_letter_code
_entity_poly.pdbx_strand_id
1 'polypeptide(L)'
;LELKEFSKFDTSGALAPIEFVLHGLNEHVPEIVELMLSLDEFDGEQWVQALYIVYGQRMPVTPENFGLDFEWHEILIKLTEWVESGAYIQVSPSRMGQPLTLETSIQAMFDTQVSTVFRVWIWRQVCLHTRSYIPWDFTMPAHQQNWNITRLTQNSTASERFNL
;
A
#
# COMPACT_ATOMS: atom_id res chain seq x y z
N LEU A 1 0.11 18.53 -3.24
CA LEU A 1 -1.25 19.04 -3.67
C LEU A 1 -2.32 18.27 -2.89
N GLU A 2 -2.80 18.77 -1.75
CA GLU A 2 -3.82 18.07 -0.95
C GLU A 2 -5.19 18.19 -1.61
N LEU A 3 -5.63 17.13 -2.30
CA LEU A 3 -6.96 17.07 -2.89
C LEU A 3 -7.97 16.82 -1.77
N LYS A 4 -8.99 17.68 -1.63
CA LYS A 4 -10.08 17.55 -0.63
C LYS A 4 -10.78 16.19 -0.65
N GLU A 5 -10.79 15.53 -1.79
CA GLU A 5 -11.37 14.20 -2.05
C GLU A 5 -10.70 13.11 -1.20
N PHE A 6 -9.52 13.40 -0.65
CA PHE A 6 -8.71 12.50 0.18
C PHE A 6 -8.73 12.83 1.68
N SER A 7 -9.44 13.90 2.09
CA SER A 7 -9.47 14.38 3.48
C SER A 7 -10.39 13.60 4.42
N LYS A 8 -11.16 12.64 3.90
CA LYS A 8 -12.06 11.79 4.69
C LYS A 8 -11.87 10.36 4.24
N PHE A 9 -11.03 9.64 4.96
CA PHE A 9 -10.93 8.21 4.81
C PHE A 9 -12.15 7.56 5.45
N ASP A 10 -12.86 6.74 4.68
CA ASP A 10 -14.03 5.97 5.13
C ASP A 10 -13.68 4.49 5.05
N THR A 11 -13.50 3.86 6.21
CA THR A 11 -13.15 2.44 6.35
C THR A 11 -14.22 1.49 5.77
N SER A 12 -15.46 1.96 5.60
CA SER A 12 -16.57 1.18 5.04
C SER A 12 -16.67 1.23 3.51
N GLY A 13 -15.86 2.07 2.86
CA GLY A 13 -15.86 2.22 1.41
C GLY A 13 -15.35 0.98 0.69
N ALA A 14 -15.96 0.65 -0.46
CA ALA A 14 -15.52 -0.50 -1.28
C ALA A 14 -14.07 -0.39 -1.80
N LEU A 15 -13.52 0.82 -1.85
CA LEU A 15 -12.13 1.09 -2.25
C LEU A 15 -11.24 1.50 -1.06
N ALA A 16 -11.73 1.38 0.18
CA ALA A 16 -11.01 1.81 1.37
C ALA A 16 -9.61 1.17 1.51
N PRO A 17 -9.39 -0.13 1.26
CA PRO A 17 -8.04 -0.69 1.29
C PRO A 17 -7.09 -0.03 0.28
N ILE A 18 -7.59 0.33 -0.91
CA ILE A 18 -6.81 1.01 -1.95
C ILE A 18 -6.52 2.44 -1.53
N GLU A 19 -7.54 3.17 -1.07
CA GLU A 19 -7.36 4.54 -0.59
C GLU A 19 -6.34 4.58 0.55
N PHE A 20 -6.41 3.66 1.51
CA PHE A 20 -5.45 3.52 2.59
C PHE A 20 -4.02 3.39 2.05
N VAL A 21 -3.81 2.45 1.11
CA VAL A 21 -2.52 2.25 0.46
C VAL A 21 -2.02 3.52 -0.20
N LEU A 22 -2.87 4.21 -0.96
CA LEU A 22 -2.49 5.40 -1.71
C LEU A 22 -2.06 6.55 -0.80
N HIS A 23 -2.69 6.72 0.36
CA HIS A 23 -2.31 7.73 1.33
C HIS A 23 -1.11 7.32 2.17
N GLY A 24 -1.03 6.06 2.58
CA GLY A 24 0.00 5.58 3.51
C GLY A 24 -0.14 6.16 4.92
N LEU A 25 -1.30 6.72 5.27
CA LEU A 25 -1.56 7.33 6.58
C LEU A 25 -1.76 6.26 7.64
N ASN A 26 -1.09 6.42 8.78
CA ASN A 26 -1.12 5.43 9.88
C ASN A 26 -2.22 5.69 10.92
N GLU A 27 -2.87 6.85 10.89
CA GLU A 27 -3.84 7.28 11.91
C GLU A 27 -5.09 6.40 11.95
N HIS A 28 -5.43 5.76 10.83
CA HIS A 28 -6.61 4.89 10.70
C HIS A 28 -6.34 3.42 11.02
N VAL A 29 -5.10 3.03 11.31
CA VAL A 29 -4.75 1.62 11.54
C VAL A 29 -5.53 0.99 12.70
N PRO A 30 -5.74 1.65 13.85
CA PRO A 30 -6.57 1.08 14.93
C PRO A 30 -8.00 0.81 14.48
N GLU A 31 -8.60 1.73 13.71
CA GLU A 31 -9.96 1.60 13.19
C GLU A 31 -10.06 0.47 12.16
N ILE A 32 -9.06 0.34 11.29
CA ILE A 32 -8.97 -0.74 10.30
C ILE A 32 -8.87 -2.09 10.99
N VAL A 33 -8.00 -2.23 12.01
CA VAL A 33 -7.84 -3.50 12.72
C VAL A 33 -9.10 -3.86 13.50
N GLU A 34 -9.78 -2.90 14.11
CA GLU A 34 -11.09 -3.11 14.74
C GLU A 34 -12.14 -3.58 13.73
N LEU A 35 -12.20 -2.96 12.54
CA LEU A 35 -13.08 -3.39 11.46
C LEU A 35 -12.80 -4.84 11.06
N MET A 36 -11.53 -5.21 10.89
CA MET A 36 -11.13 -6.56 10.49
C MET A 36 -11.61 -7.65 11.43
N LEU A 37 -11.82 -7.35 12.73
CA LEU A 37 -12.41 -8.30 13.68
C LEU A 37 -13.83 -8.74 13.32
N SER A 38 -14.55 -7.93 12.52
CA SER A 38 -15.90 -8.21 12.06
C SER A 38 -15.97 -8.82 10.65
N LEU A 39 -14.84 -8.85 9.94
CA LEU A 39 -14.76 -9.37 8.57
C LEU A 39 -14.52 -10.88 8.56
N ASP A 40 -15.01 -11.52 7.50
CA ASP A 40 -14.57 -12.86 7.16
C ASP A 40 -13.14 -12.83 6.56
N GLU A 41 -12.57 -14.03 6.40
CA GLU A 41 -11.22 -14.19 5.87
C GLU A 41 -11.06 -13.59 4.46
N PHE A 42 -12.09 -13.72 3.62
CA PHE A 42 -12.02 -13.28 2.22
C PHE A 42 -11.98 -11.75 2.11
N ASP A 43 -12.86 -11.06 2.84
CA ASP A 43 -12.86 -9.59 2.88
C ASP A 43 -11.66 -9.05 3.66
N GLY A 44 -11.20 -9.79 4.67
CA GLY A 44 -10.03 -9.48 5.48
C GLY A 44 -8.70 -9.54 4.73
N GLU A 45 -8.56 -10.45 3.75
CA GLU A 45 -7.32 -10.61 2.96
C GLU A 45 -6.91 -9.29 2.26
N GLN A 46 -7.88 -8.53 1.75
CA GLN A 46 -7.61 -7.24 1.10
C GLN A 46 -6.99 -6.23 2.06
N TRP A 47 -7.45 -6.21 3.31
CA TRP A 47 -6.88 -5.35 4.34
C TRP A 47 -5.50 -5.81 4.80
N VAL A 48 -5.25 -7.12 4.87
CA VAL A 48 -3.90 -7.66 5.12
C VAL A 48 -2.93 -7.19 4.05
N GLN A 49 -3.32 -7.28 2.76
CA GLN A 49 -2.50 -6.76 1.67
C GLN A 49 -2.28 -5.24 1.77
N ALA A 50 -3.33 -4.47 2.10
CA ALA A 50 -3.24 -3.02 2.22
C ALA A 50 -2.29 -2.59 3.35
N LEU A 51 -2.42 -3.20 4.53
CA LEU A 51 -1.52 -3.00 5.66
C LEU A 51 -0.09 -3.40 5.29
N TYR A 52 0.11 -4.53 4.61
CA TYR A 52 1.43 -4.96 4.16
C TYR A 52 2.07 -3.97 3.18
N ILE A 53 1.31 -3.40 2.25
CA ILE A 53 1.86 -2.41 1.31
C ILE A 53 2.33 -1.14 2.05
N VAL A 54 1.65 -0.73 3.12
CA VAL A 54 2.05 0.45 3.91
C VAL A 54 3.23 0.14 4.83
N TYR A 55 3.21 -1.01 5.51
CA TYR A 55 4.16 -1.35 6.57
C TYR A 55 5.32 -2.26 6.13
N GLY A 56 5.16 -2.98 5.02
CA GLY A 56 6.10 -3.99 4.54
C GLY A 56 6.47 -4.98 5.64
N GLN A 57 7.78 -5.19 5.79
CA GLN A 57 8.37 -6.09 6.78
C GLN A 57 8.21 -5.62 8.25
N ARG A 58 7.67 -4.42 8.49
CA ARG A 58 7.35 -3.96 9.85
C ARG A 58 6.03 -4.53 10.37
N MET A 59 5.22 -5.12 9.49
CA MET A 59 3.96 -5.76 9.86
C MET A 59 4.27 -7.12 10.53
N PRO A 60 3.54 -7.51 11.59
CA PRO A 60 3.76 -8.79 12.29
C PRO A 60 3.37 -10.03 11.46
N VAL A 61 2.65 -9.81 10.36
CA VAL A 61 2.15 -10.84 9.43
C VAL A 61 2.35 -10.32 8.01
N THR A 62 2.67 -11.22 7.09
CA THR A 62 2.76 -10.92 5.66
C THR A 62 1.66 -11.65 4.90
N PRO A 63 1.27 -11.19 3.69
CA PRO A 63 0.30 -11.89 2.86
C PRO A 63 0.68 -13.35 2.58
N GLU A 64 1.98 -13.69 2.52
CA GLU A 64 2.42 -15.08 2.37
C GLU A 64 2.11 -15.95 3.59
N ASN A 65 1.98 -15.38 4.78
CA ASN A 65 1.62 -16.15 5.98
C ASN A 65 0.11 -16.50 6.01
N PHE A 66 -0.70 -15.82 5.20
CA PHE A 66 -2.15 -15.97 5.15
C PHE A 66 -2.55 -17.34 4.59
N GLY A 67 -3.24 -18.16 5.39
CA GLY A 67 -3.70 -19.50 4.98
C GLY A 67 -2.61 -20.57 4.87
N LEU A 68 -1.36 -20.24 5.24
CA LEU A 68 -0.23 -21.17 5.29
C LEU A 68 0.31 -21.33 6.71
N ASP A 69 0.75 -20.23 7.31
CA ASP A 69 1.42 -20.23 8.61
C ASP A 69 0.48 -19.85 9.76
N PHE A 70 -0.53 -19.03 9.46
CA PHE A 70 -1.50 -18.56 10.44
C PHE A 70 -2.93 -18.69 9.93
N GLU A 71 -3.81 -19.15 10.81
CA GLU A 71 -5.25 -19.09 10.62
C GLU A 71 -5.76 -17.64 10.76
N TRP A 72 -6.90 -17.31 10.16
CA TRP A 72 -7.45 -15.94 10.19
C TRP A 72 -7.54 -15.36 11.61
N HIS A 73 -7.97 -16.15 12.58
CA HIS A 73 -8.06 -15.71 13.97
C HIS A 73 -6.70 -15.37 14.59
N GLU A 74 -5.64 -16.11 14.24
CA GLU A 74 -4.28 -15.85 14.74
C GLU A 74 -3.68 -14.59 14.12
N ILE A 75 -4.01 -14.31 12.86
CA ILE A 75 -3.66 -13.06 12.18
C ILE A 75 -4.29 -11.88 12.91
N LEU A 76 -5.58 -11.95 13.20
CA LEU A 76 -6.30 -10.91 13.94
C LEU A 76 -5.68 -10.66 15.32
N ILE A 77 -5.35 -11.71 16.08
CA ILE A 77 -4.68 -11.57 17.38
C ILE A 77 -3.37 -10.79 17.24
N LYS A 78 -2.50 -11.18 16.30
CA LYS A 78 -1.21 -10.51 16.06
C LYS A 78 -1.37 -9.05 15.67
N LEU A 79 -2.38 -8.73 14.86
CA LEU A 79 -2.67 -7.36 14.45
C LEU A 79 -3.17 -6.52 15.62
N THR A 80 -4.04 -7.07 16.47
CA THR A 80 -4.51 -6.40 17.69
C THR A 80 -3.36 -6.13 18.64
N GLU A 81 -2.51 -7.13 18.95
CA GLU A 81 -1.32 -6.96 19.79
C GLU A 81 -0.36 -5.88 19.23
N TRP A 82 -0.21 -5.86 17.91
CA TRP A 82 0.61 -4.87 17.22
C TRP A 82 0.05 -3.44 17.33
N VAL A 83 -1.28 -3.28 17.27
CA VAL A 83 -1.96 -2.00 17.52
C VAL A 83 -1.82 -1.59 18.98
N GLU A 84 -2.08 -2.49 19.93
CA GLU A 84 -1.99 -2.23 21.37
C GLU A 84 -0.57 -1.81 21.80
N SER A 85 0.46 -2.43 21.20
CA SER A 85 1.85 -2.06 21.46
C SER A 85 2.26 -0.70 20.88
N GLY A 86 1.45 -0.10 20.00
CA GLY A 86 1.76 1.15 19.30
C GLY A 86 2.83 1.02 18.21
N ALA A 87 3.24 -0.20 17.86
CA ALA A 87 4.31 -0.45 16.88
C ALA A 87 3.95 0.01 15.45
N TYR A 88 2.66 0.23 15.18
CA TYR A 88 2.15 0.77 13.91
C TYR A 88 2.41 2.29 13.75
N ILE A 89 2.73 3.03 14.82
CA ILE A 89 2.87 4.48 14.74
C ILE A 89 4.11 4.83 13.89
N GLN A 90 3.93 5.71 12.91
CA GLN A 90 5.02 6.25 12.09
C GLN A 90 4.92 7.78 12.00
N VAL A 91 6.06 8.43 11.75
CA VAL A 91 6.14 9.90 11.74
C VAL A 91 5.56 10.50 10.46
N SER A 92 5.58 9.75 9.36
CA SER A 92 5.16 10.22 8.04
C SER A 92 4.30 9.16 7.35
N PRO A 93 3.55 9.55 6.32
CA PRO A 93 2.93 8.58 5.43
C PRO A 93 3.97 7.63 4.84
N SER A 94 3.61 6.36 4.69
CA SER A 94 4.58 5.32 4.35
C SER A 94 4.11 4.33 3.30
N ARG A 95 5.11 3.68 2.70
CA ARG A 95 4.97 2.56 1.79
C ARG A 95 6.16 1.62 1.99
N MET A 96 5.89 0.33 2.08
CA MET A 96 6.86 -0.71 2.40
C MET A 96 7.62 -0.42 3.71
N GLY A 97 6.98 0.24 4.68
CA GLY A 97 7.58 0.62 5.96
C GLY A 97 8.56 1.79 5.91
N GLN A 98 8.72 2.42 4.74
CA GLN A 98 9.58 3.58 4.48
C GLN A 98 8.72 4.80 4.13
N PRO A 99 9.26 6.04 4.18
CA PRO A 99 8.52 7.22 3.75
C PRO A 99 7.93 7.06 2.34
N LEU A 100 6.72 7.56 2.15
CA LEU A 100 6.04 7.52 0.86
C LEU A 100 6.78 8.42 -0.16
N THR A 101 7.46 7.80 -1.12
CA THR A 101 8.17 8.48 -2.21
C THR A 101 7.92 7.77 -3.53
N LEU A 102 8.43 8.34 -4.62
CA LEU A 102 8.38 7.70 -5.94
C LEU A 102 9.10 6.35 -5.91
N GLU A 103 10.28 6.29 -5.30
CA GLU A 103 11.12 5.09 -5.24
C GLU A 103 10.44 3.97 -4.46
N THR A 104 9.85 4.27 -3.30
CA THR A 104 9.15 3.26 -2.47
C THR A 104 7.84 2.81 -3.13
N SER A 105 7.19 3.68 -3.91
CA SER A 105 6.03 3.31 -4.73
C SER A 105 6.39 2.36 -5.87
N ILE A 106 7.50 2.61 -6.56
CA ILE A 106 8.01 1.69 -7.58
C ILE A 106 8.45 0.36 -6.96
N GLN A 107 9.08 0.38 -5.77
CA GLN A 107 9.44 -0.84 -5.05
C GLN A 107 8.20 -1.69 -4.74
N ALA A 108 7.13 -1.07 -4.21
CA ALA A 108 5.87 -1.76 -3.94
C ALA A 108 5.24 -2.38 -5.20
N MET A 109 5.40 -1.75 -6.37
CA MET A 109 4.90 -2.32 -7.63
C MET A 109 5.63 -3.60 -8.06
N PHE A 110 6.88 -3.78 -7.65
CA PHE A 110 7.68 -4.96 -8.02
C PHE A 110 7.64 -6.07 -6.98
N ASP A 111 7.21 -5.77 -5.75
CA ASP A 111 7.11 -6.74 -4.67
C ASP A 111 6.15 -7.88 -5.04
N THR A 112 6.58 -9.13 -4.89
CA THR A 112 5.82 -10.32 -5.32
C THR A 112 4.55 -10.56 -4.52
N GLN A 113 4.46 -10.05 -3.29
CA GLN A 113 3.32 -10.24 -2.40
C GLN A 113 2.19 -9.24 -2.66
N VAL A 114 2.46 -8.19 -3.45
CA VAL A 114 1.46 -7.17 -3.80
C VAL A 114 0.61 -7.67 -4.97
N SER A 115 -0.71 -7.73 -4.78
CA SER A 115 -1.62 -8.17 -5.84
C SER A 115 -1.71 -7.18 -6.99
N THR A 116 -2.13 -7.70 -8.15
CA THR A 116 -2.27 -6.92 -9.40
C THR A 116 -3.11 -5.66 -9.23
N VAL A 117 -4.21 -5.73 -8.46
CA VAL A 117 -5.12 -4.59 -8.26
C VAL A 117 -4.39 -3.43 -7.60
N PHE A 118 -3.65 -3.67 -6.52
CA PHE A 118 -2.87 -2.64 -5.86
C PHE A 118 -1.75 -2.09 -6.74
N ARG A 119 -1.03 -2.95 -7.49
CA ARG A 119 0.02 -2.48 -8.43
C ARG A 119 -0.53 -1.49 -9.46
N VAL A 120 -1.71 -1.76 -10.02
CA VAL A 120 -2.36 -0.87 -10.98
C VAL A 120 -2.71 0.48 -10.35
N TRP A 121 -3.23 0.48 -9.12
CA TRP A 121 -3.57 1.72 -8.42
C TRP A 121 -2.34 2.53 -8.00
N ILE A 122 -1.29 1.87 -7.50
CA ILE A 122 0.00 2.51 -7.22
C ILE A 122 0.58 3.14 -8.49
N TRP A 123 0.52 2.42 -9.63
CA TRP A 123 0.97 2.98 -10.91
C TRP A 123 0.16 4.21 -11.32
N ARG A 124 -1.17 4.17 -11.19
CA ARG A 124 -2.03 5.33 -11.46
C ARG A 124 -1.62 6.52 -10.60
N GLN A 125 -1.37 6.31 -9.31
CA GLN A 125 -0.86 7.37 -8.42
C GLN A 125 0.47 7.92 -8.92
N VAL A 126 1.43 7.06 -9.25
CA VAL A 126 2.73 7.47 -9.81
C VAL A 126 2.54 8.33 -11.06
N CYS A 127 1.72 7.90 -12.02
CA CYS A 127 1.44 8.68 -13.23
C CYS A 127 0.81 10.04 -12.94
N LEU A 128 -0.16 10.10 -12.01
CA LEU A 128 -0.86 11.33 -11.64
C LEU A 128 0.11 12.34 -10.99
N HIS A 129 0.84 11.90 -9.96
CA HIS A 129 1.75 12.76 -9.20
C HIS A 129 2.96 13.22 -10.03
N THR A 130 3.48 12.36 -10.91
CA THR A 130 4.57 12.73 -11.84
C THR A 130 4.08 13.50 -13.08
N ARG A 131 2.76 13.63 -13.27
CA ARG A 131 2.10 14.21 -14.46
C ARG A 131 2.58 13.58 -15.77
N SER A 132 2.81 12.26 -15.74
CA SER A 132 3.36 11.51 -16.86
C SER A 132 2.44 10.33 -17.19
N TYR A 133 1.96 10.26 -18.44
CA TYR A 133 1.20 9.11 -18.90
C TYR A 133 2.14 8.12 -19.58
N ILE A 134 2.35 6.97 -18.95
CA ILE A 134 3.10 5.85 -19.52
C ILE A 134 2.20 4.60 -19.41
N PRO A 135 1.85 3.97 -20.55
CA PRO A 135 1.09 2.73 -20.52
C PRO A 135 1.95 1.65 -19.86
N TRP A 136 1.43 1.07 -18.78
CA TRP A 136 2.07 0.00 -18.03
C TRP A 136 1.07 -1.10 -17.75
N ASP A 137 1.53 -2.34 -17.88
CA ASP A 137 0.81 -3.54 -17.50
C ASP A 137 1.80 -4.49 -16.83
N PHE A 138 1.38 -5.13 -15.74
CA PHE A 138 2.20 -6.09 -15.00
C PHE A 138 2.56 -7.31 -15.86
N THR A 139 1.80 -7.61 -16.92
CA THR A 139 2.09 -8.69 -17.86
C THR A 139 3.08 -8.29 -18.96
N MET A 140 3.51 -7.03 -19.03
CA MET A 140 4.53 -6.61 -19.99
C MET A 140 5.86 -7.35 -19.72
N PRO A 141 6.70 -7.60 -20.75
CA PRO A 141 8.03 -8.14 -20.54
C PRO A 141 8.85 -7.27 -19.56
N ALA A 142 9.62 -7.91 -18.67
CA ALA A 142 10.39 -7.23 -17.63
C ALA A 142 11.30 -6.09 -18.18
N HIS A 143 11.87 -6.27 -19.38
CA HIS A 143 12.68 -5.23 -20.02
C HIS A 143 11.86 -3.97 -20.40
N GLN A 144 10.60 -4.12 -20.80
CA GLN A 144 9.71 -3.00 -21.12
C GLN A 144 9.25 -2.29 -19.85
N GLN A 145 8.94 -3.06 -18.79
CA GLN A 145 8.62 -2.49 -17.47
C GLN A 145 9.80 -1.65 -16.95
N ASN A 146 11.02 -2.21 -17.00
CA ASN A 146 12.23 -1.52 -16.59
C ASN A 146 12.50 -0.27 -17.43
N TRP A 147 12.29 -0.32 -18.75
CA TRP A 147 12.48 0.83 -19.63
C TRP A 147 11.52 1.98 -19.28
N ASN A 148 10.23 1.67 -19.10
CA ASN A 148 9.20 2.64 -18.71
C ASN A 148 9.53 3.31 -17.37
N ILE A 149 9.95 2.52 -16.38
CA ILE A 149 10.27 2.99 -15.04
C ILE A 149 11.56 3.82 -15.02
N THR A 150 12.59 3.38 -15.74
CA THR A 150 13.85 4.11 -15.88
C THR A 150 13.62 5.49 -16.48
N ARG A 151 12.75 5.60 -17.49
CA ARG A 151 12.40 6.88 -18.12
C ARG A 151 11.69 7.83 -17.14
N LEU A 152 10.91 7.29 -16.20
CA LEU A 152 10.21 8.02 -15.15
C LEU A 152 11.16 8.49 -14.05
N THR A 153 12.04 7.61 -13.56
CA THR A 153 12.95 7.90 -12.45
C THR A 153 14.15 8.76 -12.85
N GLN A 154 14.57 8.72 -14.12
CA GLN A 154 15.63 9.61 -14.65
C GLN A 154 15.18 11.07 -14.78
N ASN A 155 13.87 11.34 -14.72
CA ASN A 155 13.36 12.70 -14.72
C ASN A 155 13.35 13.25 -13.30
N SER A 156 14.37 14.04 -12.92
CA SER A 156 14.45 14.65 -11.58
C SER A 156 13.20 15.44 -11.20
N THR A 157 12.54 16.08 -12.18
CA THR A 157 11.29 16.81 -11.94
C THR A 157 10.11 15.91 -11.57
N ALA A 158 10.16 14.61 -11.90
CA ALA A 158 9.12 13.65 -11.55
C ALA A 158 9.19 13.27 -10.06
N SER A 159 10.40 13.02 -9.53
CA SER A 159 10.59 12.74 -8.10
C SER A 159 10.22 13.96 -7.24
N GLU A 160 10.67 15.15 -7.64
CA GLU A 160 10.28 16.41 -6.98
C GLU A 160 8.76 16.61 -6.97
N ARG A 161 8.08 16.39 -8.10
CA ARG A 161 6.60 16.52 -8.17
C ARG A 161 5.85 15.47 -7.36
N PHE A 162 6.39 14.26 -7.21
CA PHE A 162 5.76 13.23 -6.42
C PHE A 162 5.82 13.55 -4.92
N ASN A 163 6.94 14.14 -4.47
CA ASN A 163 7.18 14.48 -3.07
C ASN A 163 6.59 15.86 -2.66
N LEU A 164 5.84 16.54 -3.53
CA LEU A 164 5.18 17.87 -3.33
C LEU A 164 3.68 17.78 -2.99
#